data_AF-A0A1Y1RW48-F1
#
_entry.id   AF-A0A1Y1RW48-F1
#
_cell.length_a   1.000
_cell.length_b   1.000
_cell.length_c   1.000
_cell.angle_alpha   90.00
_cell.angle_beta   90.00
_cell.angle_gamma   90.00
#
_symmetry.space_group_name_H-M   'P 1'
#
loop_
_entity.id
_entity.type
_entity.pdbx_description
1 polymer ?
#
loop_
_entity_poly.entity_id
_entity_poly.type
_entity_poly.pdbx_seq_one_letter_code
_entity_poly.pdbx_strand_id
1 'polypeptide(L)'
;MSDSVPTIYRILMYSEALTECMELIEKRYHNRSQEVNYPAFDIEETYGKIEYICGREECKDDYVSKMLYKKLPTMEFLKRLSITKKIPCLVISINQSADAIMMDLLSAMCALDVHRLRTGNFQPCHFHRITKAGGAIYDRKSYFLVFSKPESIRRIQDVKRFVKEKFISFVLILYKQSNDKYVVANSNIINRKYLDLLAKYLSVPIGLSRIYLDLRNDVITQENEEDSVRPRQSNN
;
A
#
# COMPACT_ATOMS: atom_id res chain seq x y z
N MET A 1 -19.60 31.02 -7.00
CA MET A 1 -18.53 30.30 -6.29
C MET A 1 -18.91 28.84 -6.34
N SER A 2 -18.19 28.05 -7.15
CA SER A 2 -18.47 26.63 -7.33
C SER A 2 -17.85 25.85 -6.17
N ASP A 3 -18.69 25.36 -5.27
CA ASP A 3 -18.28 24.39 -4.25
C ASP A 3 -17.82 23.11 -4.95
N SER A 4 -16.51 22.99 -5.18
CA SER A 4 -15.92 21.76 -5.68
C SER A 4 -16.10 20.69 -4.61
N VAL A 5 -16.99 19.73 -4.89
CA VAL A 5 -17.16 18.52 -4.08
C VAL A 5 -15.77 17.92 -3.84
N PRO A 6 -15.34 17.70 -2.58
CA PRO A 6 -14.00 17.20 -2.31
C PRO A 6 -13.82 15.84 -2.98
N THR A 7 -12.75 15.70 -3.77
CA THR A 7 -12.45 14.48 -4.51
C THR A 7 -12.31 13.32 -3.52
N ILE A 8 -13.23 12.36 -3.60
CA ILE A 8 -13.41 11.29 -2.60
C ILE A 8 -12.30 10.24 -2.69
N TYR A 9 -11.63 10.16 -3.84
CA TYR A 9 -10.51 9.28 -4.11
C TYR A 9 -9.54 9.91 -5.11
N ARG A 10 -8.28 9.47 -5.08
CA ARG A 10 -7.24 9.86 -6.04
C ARG A 10 -6.81 8.61 -6.81
N ILE A 11 -6.83 8.66 -8.15
CA ILE A 11 -6.23 7.63 -9.00
C ILE A 11 -4.86 8.13 -9.44
N LEU A 12 -3.84 7.30 -9.26
CA LEU A 12 -2.46 7.59 -9.65
C LEU A 12 -1.89 6.46 -10.48
N MET A 13 -1.15 6.79 -11.53
CA MET A 13 -0.27 5.84 -12.19
C MET A 13 0.93 5.53 -11.30
N TYR A 14 1.53 4.36 -11.51
CA TYR A 14 2.76 4.00 -10.81
C TYR A 14 3.89 5.00 -11.07
N SER A 15 4.00 5.58 -12.26
CA SER A 15 4.99 6.63 -12.57
C SER A 15 4.80 7.89 -11.74
N GLU A 16 3.55 8.32 -11.53
CA GLU A 16 3.21 9.51 -10.74
C GLU A 16 3.54 9.27 -9.26
N ALA A 17 3.04 8.17 -8.69
CA ALA A 17 3.33 7.80 -7.31
C ALA A 17 4.83 7.51 -7.08
N LEU A 18 5.54 6.99 -8.08
CA LEU A 18 6.98 6.80 -8.01
C LEU A 18 7.73 8.14 -7.95
N THR A 19 7.30 9.13 -8.73
CA THR A 19 7.93 10.46 -8.72
C THR A 19 7.79 11.10 -7.34
N GLU A 20 6.56 11.14 -6.81
CA GLU A 20 6.28 11.63 -5.44
C GLU A 20 7.09 10.87 -4.39
N CYS A 21 7.18 9.53 -4.51
CA CYS A 21 7.95 8.70 -3.60
C CYS A 21 9.46 8.96 -3.68
N MET A 22 10.03 9.16 -4.87
CA MET A 22 11.46 9.40 -5.05
C MET A 22 11.88 10.76 -4.49
N GLU A 23 11.06 11.80 -4.70
CA GLU A 23 11.25 13.12 -4.10
C GLU A 23 11.24 13.05 -2.55
N LEU A 24 10.32 12.27 -1.98
CA LEU A 24 10.28 12.05 -0.54
C LEU A 24 11.54 11.33 -0.02
N ILE A 25 12.01 10.30 -0.72
CA ILE A 25 13.23 9.56 -0.36
C ILE A 25 14.45 10.48 -0.40
N GLU A 26 14.60 11.27 -1.46
CA GLU A 26 15.70 12.22 -1.62
C GLU A 26 15.68 13.30 -0.53
N LYS A 27 14.50 13.91 -0.30
CA LYS A 27 14.32 14.89 0.78
C LYS A 27 14.70 14.31 2.15
N ARG A 28 14.30 13.07 2.44
CA ARG A 28 14.65 12.39 3.71
C ARG A 28 16.13 12.08 3.80
N TYR A 29 16.73 11.61 2.71
CA TYR A 29 18.16 11.35 2.65
C TYR A 29 18.97 12.61 2.95
N HIS A 30 18.61 13.77 2.39
CA HIS A 30 19.32 15.03 2.63
C HIS A 30 19.05 15.65 4.01
N ASN A 31 17.89 15.39 4.61
CA ASN A 31 17.53 15.90 5.93
C ASN A 31 17.76 14.89 7.06
N ARG A 32 18.48 13.78 6.81
CA ARG A 32 18.76 12.80 7.85
C ARG A 32 19.68 13.43 8.90
N SER A 33 19.21 13.54 10.15
CA SER A 33 20.09 13.72 11.29
C SER A 33 20.93 12.44 11.44
N GLN A 34 22.23 12.60 11.71
CA GLN A 34 23.09 11.46 12.06
C GLN A 34 22.72 10.97 13.46
N GLU A 35 21.64 10.22 13.65
CA GLU A 35 21.50 9.35 14.83
C GLU A 35 20.37 8.31 14.73
N VAL A 36 20.64 7.21 15.46
CA VAL A 36 19.85 5.99 15.71
C VAL A 36 19.83 4.93 14.61
N ASN A 37 20.50 3.81 14.91
CA ASN A 37 20.28 2.50 14.28
C ASN A 37 18.87 2.03 14.69
N TYR A 38 17.89 2.29 13.84
CA TYR A 38 16.57 1.71 14.00
C TYR A 38 16.60 0.23 13.61
N PRO A 39 15.82 -0.63 14.28
CA PRO A 39 15.68 -2.03 13.89
C PRO A 39 15.20 -2.12 12.44
N ALA A 40 15.73 -3.08 11.70
CA ALA A 40 15.22 -3.39 10.37
C ALA A 40 13.78 -3.93 10.49
N PHE A 41 12.89 -3.50 9.61
CA PHE A 41 11.50 -3.93 9.56
C PHE A 41 11.24 -4.79 8.32
N ASP A 42 10.61 -5.93 8.51
CA ASP A 42 10.24 -6.80 7.40
C ASP A 42 8.96 -6.30 6.71
N ILE A 43 9.00 -6.17 5.39
CA ILE A 43 7.84 -5.82 4.57
C ILE A 43 6.77 -6.93 4.67
N GLU A 44 7.20 -8.18 4.86
CA GLU A 44 6.29 -9.30 5.10
C GLU A 44 5.49 -9.11 6.40
N GLU A 45 6.08 -8.50 7.43
CA GLU A 45 5.37 -8.14 8.66
C GLU A 45 4.41 -6.97 8.45
N THR A 46 4.69 -6.08 7.48
CA THR A 46 3.83 -4.91 7.20
C THR A 46 2.54 -5.29 6.48
N TYR A 47 2.60 -6.17 5.47
CA TYR A 47 1.46 -6.51 4.60
C TYR A 47 0.98 -7.96 4.71
N GLY A 48 1.74 -8.83 5.35
CA GLY A 48 1.43 -10.26 5.39
C GLY A 48 1.25 -10.87 4.00
N LYS A 49 0.32 -11.83 3.93
CA LYS A 49 -0.09 -12.52 2.70
C LYS A 49 -1.51 -12.09 2.34
N ILE A 50 -1.87 -12.28 1.07
CA ILE A 50 -3.26 -12.11 0.62
C ILE A 50 -4.16 -13.09 1.39
N GLU A 51 -5.06 -12.56 2.21
CA GLU A 51 -5.89 -13.31 3.15
C GLU A 51 -7.11 -13.93 2.46
N TYR A 52 -7.60 -13.26 1.41
CA TYR A 52 -8.79 -13.68 0.67
C TYR A 52 -8.65 -13.34 -0.81
N ILE A 53 -9.11 -14.25 -1.66
CA ILE A 53 -9.15 -14.07 -3.11
C ILE A 53 -10.55 -14.48 -3.56
N CYS A 54 -11.21 -13.60 -4.31
CA CYS A 54 -12.46 -13.89 -5.00
C CYS A 54 -12.36 -13.60 -6.49
N GLY A 55 -13.38 -14.09 -7.19
CA GLY A 55 -13.53 -13.91 -8.62
C GLY A 55 -12.45 -14.60 -9.46
N ARG A 56 -12.13 -15.84 -9.12
CA ARG A 56 -11.09 -16.60 -9.85
C ARG A 56 -11.59 -17.01 -11.24
N GLU A 57 -12.88 -17.27 -11.35
CA GLU A 57 -13.58 -17.62 -12.57
C GLU A 57 -13.64 -16.47 -13.59
N GLU A 58 -13.47 -15.23 -13.12
CA GLU A 58 -13.39 -14.00 -13.92
C GLU A 58 -11.97 -13.73 -14.42
N CYS A 59 -10.98 -14.50 -13.96
CA CYS A 59 -9.60 -14.35 -14.35
C CYS A 59 -9.37 -14.83 -15.79
N LYS A 60 -9.14 -13.88 -16.70
CA LYS A 60 -8.86 -14.15 -18.12
C LYS A 60 -7.37 -14.38 -18.42
N ASP A 61 -6.50 -14.06 -17.46
CA ASP A 61 -5.05 -14.20 -17.61
C ASP A 61 -4.58 -15.49 -16.90
N ASP A 62 -4.04 -16.43 -17.69
CA ASP A 62 -3.57 -17.73 -17.19
C ASP A 62 -2.46 -17.59 -16.13
N TYR A 63 -1.59 -16.59 -16.25
CA TYR A 63 -0.55 -16.35 -15.27
C TYR A 63 -1.12 -15.82 -13.96
N VAL A 64 -2.05 -14.85 -14.02
CA VAL A 64 -2.77 -14.38 -12.82
C VAL A 64 -3.48 -15.56 -12.17
N SER A 65 -4.23 -16.35 -12.94
CA SER A 65 -4.96 -17.53 -12.43
C SER A 65 -4.04 -18.46 -11.64
N LYS A 66 -2.89 -18.86 -12.21
CA LYS A 66 -1.88 -19.70 -11.53
C LYS A 66 -1.30 -19.04 -10.28
N MET A 67 -1.07 -17.73 -10.32
CA MET A 67 -0.54 -16.98 -9.19
C MET A 67 -1.51 -16.92 -8.01
N LEU A 68 -2.82 -16.84 -8.25
CA LEU A 68 -3.85 -16.80 -7.19
C LEU A 68 -3.86 -18.04 -6.28
N TYR A 69 -3.26 -19.15 -6.72
CA TYR A 69 -3.07 -20.35 -5.89
C TYR A 69 -1.80 -20.33 -5.05
N LYS A 70 -0.87 -19.38 -5.31
CA LYS A 70 0.39 -19.26 -4.57
C LYS A 70 0.21 -18.36 -3.35
N LYS A 71 0.57 -18.87 -2.17
CA LYS A 71 0.54 -18.11 -0.91
C LYS A 71 1.80 -17.23 -0.74
N LEU A 72 1.94 -16.23 -1.60
CA LEU A 72 3.05 -15.27 -1.55
C LEU A 72 2.74 -14.09 -0.62
N PRO A 73 3.77 -13.45 -0.04
CA PRO A 73 3.63 -12.13 0.56
C PRO A 73 3.05 -11.13 -0.44
N THR A 74 2.25 -10.18 0.05
CA THR A 74 1.44 -9.30 -0.80
C THR A 74 2.28 -8.44 -1.74
N MET A 75 3.39 -7.87 -1.26
CA MET A 75 4.27 -7.05 -2.11
C MET A 75 5.06 -7.87 -3.13
N GLU A 76 5.48 -9.09 -2.78
CA GLU A 76 6.12 -10.00 -3.73
C GLU A 76 5.13 -10.49 -4.79
N PHE A 77 3.88 -10.74 -4.41
CA PHE A 77 2.81 -11.05 -5.35
C PHE A 77 2.59 -9.89 -6.34
N LEU A 78 2.46 -8.67 -5.83
CA LEU A 78 2.26 -7.47 -6.65
C LEU A 78 3.44 -7.26 -7.60
N LYS A 79 4.68 -7.32 -7.10
CA LYS A 79 5.92 -7.21 -7.90
C LYS A 79 5.96 -8.24 -9.04
N ARG A 80 5.56 -9.50 -8.79
CA ARG A 80 5.55 -10.53 -9.84
C ARG A 80 4.51 -10.23 -10.92
N LEU A 81 3.33 -9.76 -10.56
CA LEU A 81 2.30 -9.39 -11.54
C LEU A 81 2.67 -8.11 -12.29
N SER A 82 2.75 -7.00 -11.56
CA SER A 82 2.79 -5.66 -12.14
C SER A 82 4.14 -5.29 -12.74
N ILE A 83 5.24 -5.83 -12.21
CA ILE A 83 6.59 -5.45 -12.63
C ILE A 83 7.22 -6.52 -13.51
N THR A 84 7.22 -7.77 -13.04
CA THR A 84 7.91 -8.88 -13.72
C THR A 84 7.14 -9.35 -14.94
N LYS A 85 5.83 -9.57 -14.80
CA LYS A 85 4.95 -9.96 -15.91
C LYS A 85 4.28 -8.79 -16.61
N LYS A 86 4.43 -7.58 -16.10
CA LYS A 86 3.87 -6.34 -16.67
C LYS A 86 2.35 -6.41 -16.83
N ILE A 87 1.68 -7.17 -15.96
CA ILE A 87 0.23 -7.32 -15.96
C ILE A 87 -0.36 -6.08 -15.28
N PRO A 88 -1.26 -5.32 -15.94
CA PRO A 88 -1.89 -4.15 -15.35
C PRO A 88 -2.67 -4.52 -14.09
N CYS A 89 -2.28 -3.91 -12.97
CA CYS A 89 -2.94 -4.10 -11.68
C CYS A 89 -3.50 -2.79 -11.15
N LEU A 90 -4.63 -2.88 -10.46
CA LEU A 90 -5.18 -1.78 -9.67
C LEU A 90 -5.01 -2.10 -8.19
N VAL A 91 -4.30 -1.25 -7.47
CA VAL A 91 -4.17 -1.34 -6.02
C VAL A 91 -5.09 -0.32 -5.38
N ILE A 92 -6.13 -0.81 -4.74
CA ILE A 92 -7.08 -0.02 -3.97
C ILE A 92 -6.59 0.04 -2.53
N SER A 93 -6.31 1.24 -2.04
CA SER A 93 -5.85 1.47 -0.68
C SER A 93 -6.90 2.15 0.15
N ILE A 94 -7.14 1.60 1.33
CA ILE A 94 -7.95 2.22 2.38
C ILE A 94 -7.00 2.72 3.46
N ASN A 95 -6.97 4.03 3.70
CA ASN A 95 -6.20 4.70 4.75
C ASN A 95 -4.67 4.72 4.57
N GLN A 96 -4.11 4.23 3.46
CA GLN A 96 -2.68 4.35 3.16
C GLN A 96 -2.44 5.17 1.89
N SER A 97 -1.54 6.16 1.95
CA SER A 97 -1.15 6.98 0.80
C SER A 97 -0.43 6.15 -0.27
N ALA A 98 -0.58 6.53 -1.55
CA ALA A 98 0.10 5.88 -2.67
C ALA A 98 1.62 5.84 -2.48
N ASP A 99 2.24 6.92 -2.00
CA ASP A 99 3.69 7.00 -1.80
C ASP A 99 4.20 5.98 -0.78
N ALA A 100 3.41 5.70 0.26
CA ALA A 100 3.79 4.71 1.26
C ALA A 100 3.79 3.31 0.65
N ILE A 101 2.74 2.96 -0.11
CA ILE A 101 2.67 1.66 -0.80
C ILE A 101 3.77 1.55 -1.87
N MET A 102 4.05 2.63 -2.60
CA MET A 102 5.10 2.69 -3.60
C MET A 102 6.49 2.52 -2.96
N MET A 103 6.73 3.15 -1.81
CA MET A 103 7.97 2.99 -1.04
C MET A 103 8.16 1.53 -0.61
N ASP A 104 7.09 0.87 -0.20
CA ASP A 104 7.13 -0.53 0.24
C ASP A 104 7.36 -1.48 -0.96
N LEU A 105 6.76 -1.18 -2.11
CA LEU A 105 7.04 -1.88 -3.37
C LEU A 105 8.49 -1.69 -3.83
N LEU A 106 9.00 -0.46 -3.76
CA LEU A 106 10.41 -0.15 -4.06
C LEU A 106 11.33 -0.93 -3.14
N SER A 107 11.04 -0.95 -1.84
CA SER A 107 11.77 -1.69 -0.82
C SER A 107 11.87 -3.18 -1.18
N ALA A 108 10.75 -3.80 -1.56
CA ALA A 108 10.69 -5.19 -2.01
C ALA A 108 11.42 -5.46 -3.34
N MET A 109 11.55 -4.44 -4.19
CA MET A 109 12.27 -4.55 -5.46
C MET A 109 13.77 -4.37 -5.31
N CYS A 110 14.19 -3.40 -4.52
CA CYS A 110 15.59 -3.11 -4.33
C CYS A 110 16.22 -3.95 -3.21
N ALA A 111 15.43 -4.73 -2.45
CA ALA A 111 15.86 -5.51 -1.28
C ALA A 111 16.59 -4.63 -0.25
N LEU A 112 16.00 -3.47 0.02
CA LEU A 112 16.37 -2.60 1.12
C LEU A 112 15.30 -2.68 2.19
N ASP A 113 15.71 -2.36 3.40
CA ASP A 113 14.79 -2.19 4.52
C ASP A 113 13.90 -0.96 4.27
N VAL A 114 12.60 -1.13 4.53
CA VAL A 114 11.59 -0.11 4.26
C VAL A 114 11.78 1.10 5.16
N HIS A 115 12.19 0.85 6.40
CA HIS A 115 12.41 1.91 7.39
C HIS A 115 13.60 2.79 6.98
N ARG A 116 14.66 2.22 6.41
CA ARG A 116 15.77 2.99 5.81
C ARG A 116 15.29 3.91 4.69
N LEU A 117 14.41 3.44 3.79
CA LEU A 117 13.82 4.32 2.77
C LEU A 117 12.94 5.42 3.38
N ARG A 118 12.21 5.10 4.45
CA ARG A 118 11.33 6.05 5.16
C ARG A 118 12.07 7.10 5.98
N THR A 119 13.29 6.81 6.42
CA THR A 119 14.13 7.73 7.21
C THR A 119 15.22 8.41 6.38
N GLY A 120 15.53 7.89 5.19
CA GLY A 120 16.70 8.33 4.44
C GLY A 120 18.02 7.76 4.96
N ASN A 121 17.99 6.89 5.98
CA ASN A 121 19.19 6.32 6.58
C ASN A 121 19.71 5.11 5.79
N PHE A 122 20.32 5.37 4.64
CA PHE A 122 20.98 4.35 3.82
C PHE A 122 22.26 4.87 3.17
N GLN A 123 23.13 3.95 2.76
CA GLN A 123 24.40 4.29 2.11
C GLN A 123 24.19 4.84 0.69
N PRO A 124 25.08 5.75 0.20
CA PRO A 124 24.99 6.29 -1.16
C PRO A 124 24.94 5.22 -2.26
N CYS A 125 25.65 4.10 -2.08
CA CYS A 125 25.66 2.99 -3.03
C CYS A 125 24.28 2.35 -3.25
N HIS A 126 23.35 2.52 -2.31
CA HIS A 126 21.98 2.02 -2.43
C HIS A 126 21.14 2.80 -3.44
N PHE A 127 21.48 4.06 -3.75
CA PHE A 127 20.76 4.84 -4.77
C PHE A 127 20.73 4.14 -6.12
N HIS A 128 21.84 3.49 -6.52
CA HIS A 128 21.85 2.74 -7.77
C HIS A 128 20.77 1.65 -7.82
N ARG A 129 20.57 0.92 -6.71
CA ARG A 129 19.52 -0.12 -6.60
C ARG A 129 18.12 0.50 -6.62
N ILE A 130 17.93 1.62 -5.91
CA ILE A 130 16.65 2.34 -5.83
C ILE A 130 16.29 2.88 -7.21
N THR A 131 17.18 3.61 -7.89
CA THR A 131 16.95 4.17 -9.23
C THR A 131 16.69 3.07 -10.26
N LYS A 132 17.44 1.95 -10.20
CA LYS A 132 17.20 0.80 -11.08
C LYS A 132 15.81 0.18 -10.84
N ALA A 133 15.39 0.06 -9.58
CA ALA A 133 14.05 -0.41 -9.24
C ALA A 133 12.97 0.57 -9.73
N GLY A 134 13.18 1.87 -9.52
CA GLY A 134 12.30 2.93 -10.01
C GLY A 134 12.13 2.89 -11.52
N GLY A 135 13.22 2.77 -12.29
CA GLY A 135 13.13 2.63 -13.75
C GLY A 135 12.31 1.41 -14.19
N ALA A 136 12.39 0.29 -13.46
CA ALA A 136 11.57 -0.88 -13.75
C ALA A 136 10.07 -0.70 -13.41
N ILE A 137 9.73 0.21 -12.49
CA ILE A 137 8.36 0.56 -12.11
C ILE A 137 7.77 1.63 -13.04
N TYR A 138 8.56 2.63 -13.46
CA TYR A 138 8.09 3.83 -14.14
C TYR A 138 7.23 3.52 -15.38
N ASP A 139 7.65 2.58 -16.21
CA ASP A 139 6.94 2.22 -17.45
C ASP A 139 5.75 1.25 -17.24
N ARG A 140 5.32 1.02 -16.00
CA ARG A 140 4.27 0.03 -15.71
C ARG A 140 2.89 0.66 -15.73
N LYS A 141 2.00 0.02 -16.49
CA LYS A 141 0.58 0.38 -16.63
C LYS A 141 -0.25 -0.12 -15.45
N SER A 142 0.22 0.15 -14.23
CA SER A 142 -0.47 -0.19 -12.99
C SER A 142 -0.80 1.09 -12.22
N TYR A 143 -1.81 1.00 -11.37
CA TYR A 143 -2.44 2.18 -10.79
C TYR A 143 -2.73 1.98 -9.31
N PHE A 144 -2.70 3.08 -8.57
CA PHE A 144 -3.25 3.18 -7.23
C PHE A 144 -4.58 3.90 -7.27
N LEU A 145 -5.54 3.43 -6.48
CA LEU A 145 -6.74 4.16 -6.14
C LEU A 145 -6.77 4.30 -4.63
N VAL A 146 -6.53 5.52 -4.15
CA VAL A 146 -6.44 5.82 -2.73
C VAL A 146 -7.71 6.52 -2.28
N PHE A 147 -8.39 5.92 -1.31
CA PHE A 147 -9.56 6.52 -0.69
C PHE A 147 -9.16 7.38 0.51
N SER A 148 -9.73 8.58 0.58
CA SER A 148 -9.58 9.46 1.74
C SER A 148 -10.40 8.97 2.94
N LYS A 149 -11.44 8.16 2.71
CA LYS A 149 -12.34 7.60 3.75
C LYS A 149 -12.81 6.18 3.39
N PRO A 150 -12.89 5.23 4.34
CA PRO A 150 -13.30 3.84 4.08
C PRO A 150 -14.70 3.67 3.48
N GLU A 151 -15.64 4.52 3.86
CA GLU A 151 -17.05 4.46 3.41
C GLU A 151 -17.18 4.67 1.89
N SER A 152 -16.14 5.23 1.28
CA SER A 152 -16.06 5.56 -0.14
C SER A 152 -15.92 4.34 -1.05
N ILE A 153 -15.56 3.17 -0.51
CA ILE A 153 -15.50 1.91 -1.27
C ILE A 153 -16.83 1.60 -1.97
N ARG A 154 -17.96 1.98 -1.35
CA ARG A 154 -19.29 1.74 -1.95
C ARG A 154 -19.48 2.50 -3.27
N ARG A 155 -18.65 3.52 -3.54
CA ARG A 155 -18.64 4.31 -4.79
C ARG A 155 -17.69 3.74 -5.85
N ILE A 156 -17.17 2.53 -5.67
CA ILE A 156 -16.33 1.80 -6.66
C ILE A 156 -17.05 1.54 -7.99
N GLN A 157 -18.34 1.83 -8.14
CA GLN A 157 -19.06 1.59 -9.40
C GLN A 157 -18.42 2.30 -10.60
N ASP A 158 -17.83 3.48 -10.40
CA ASP A 158 -17.10 4.22 -11.44
C ASP A 158 -15.78 3.53 -11.86
N VAL A 159 -15.23 2.66 -11.02
CA VAL A 159 -14.00 1.91 -11.26
C VAL A 159 -14.17 0.88 -12.37
N LYS A 160 -15.40 0.41 -12.65
CA LYS A 160 -15.65 -0.55 -13.73
C LYS A 160 -15.23 -0.01 -15.09
N ARG A 161 -15.54 1.26 -15.37
CA ARG A 161 -15.15 1.91 -16.62
C ARG A 161 -13.64 2.00 -16.71
N PHE A 162 -13.00 2.44 -15.63
CA PHE A 162 -11.55 2.54 -15.54
C PHE A 162 -10.83 1.19 -15.71
N VAL A 163 -11.31 0.14 -15.05
CA VAL A 163 -10.78 -1.24 -15.15
C VAL A 163 -10.81 -1.73 -16.60
N LYS A 164 -11.90 -1.46 -17.32
CA LYS A 164 -12.03 -1.82 -18.74
C LYS A 164 -11.12 -0.99 -19.63
N GLU A 165 -11.12 0.33 -19.48
CA GLU A 165 -10.32 1.25 -20.31
C GLU A 165 -8.81 1.04 -20.15
N LYS A 166 -8.37 0.67 -18.93
CA LYS A 166 -6.95 0.43 -18.63
C LYS A 166 -6.53 -1.03 -18.72
N PHE A 167 -7.44 -1.93 -19.13
CA PHE A 167 -7.20 -3.38 -19.24
C PHE A 167 -6.63 -4.00 -17.95
N ILE A 168 -7.16 -3.57 -16.79
CA ILE A 168 -6.75 -4.11 -15.49
C ILE A 168 -7.13 -5.59 -15.43
N SER A 169 -6.16 -6.43 -15.08
CA SER A 169 -6.35 -7.89 -15.01
C SER A 169 -6.46 -8.43 -13.58
N PHE A 170 -6.10 -7.61 -12.59
CA PHE A 170 -6.18 -7.96 -11.17
C PHE A 170 -6.36 -6.72 -10.31
N VAL A 171 -7.20 -6.83 -9.28
CA VAL A 171 -7.41 -5.78 -8.27
C VAL A 171 -6.90 -6.28 -6.92
N LEU A 172 -6.05 -5.48 -6.27
CA LEU A 172 -5.59 -5.72 -4.91
C LEU A 172 -6.21 -4.69 -3.98
N ILE A 173 -6.89 -5.13 -2.94
CA ILE A 173 -7.42 -4.25 -1.89
C ILE A 173 -6.53 -4.37 -0.66
N LEU A 174 -5.96 -3.23 -0.24
CA LEU A 174 -5.16 -3.09 0.96
C LEU A 174 -5.97 -2.35 2.02
N TYR A 175 -6.08 -2.92 3.21
CA TYR A 175 -6.84 -2.34 4.31
C TYR A 175 -6.12 -2.43 5.64
N LYS A 176 -6.25 -1.38 6.45
CA LYS A 176 -5.79 -1.37 7.85
C LYS A 176 -6.97 -1.67 8.77
N GLN A 177 -6.81 -2.64 9.67
CA GLN A 177 -7.78 -2.88 10.74
C GLN A 177 -7.45 -1.91 11.88
N SER A 178 -8.27 -0.88 12.11
CA SER A 178 -8.12 -0.03 13.30
C SER A 178 -8.72 -0.71 14.52
N ASN A 179 -8.06 -0.59 15.67
CA ASN A 179 -8.56 -1.05 16.98
C ASN A 179 -9.64 -0.13 17.57
N ASP A 180 -9.96 0.99 16.91
CA ASP A 180 -11.06 1.85 17.34
C ASP A 180 -12.37 1.08 17.33
N LYS A 181 -13.05 1.04 18.48
CA LYS A 181 -14.38 0.44 18.66
C LYS A 181 -15.42 0.99 17.67
N TYR A 182 -15.18 2.17 17.09
CA TYR A 182 -15.99 2.76 16.02
C TYR A 182 -15.70 2.20 14.62
N VAL A 183 -14.50 1.69 14.36
CA VAL A 183 -14.12 1.02 13.10
C VAL A 183 -14.44 -0.49 13.16
N VAL A 184 -14.63 -1.07 14.35
CA VAL A 184 -15.13 -2.45 14.50
C VAL A 184 -16.54 -2.60 13.92
N ALA A 185 -17.39 -1.57 13.95
CA ALA A 185 -18.67 -1.57 13.21
C ALA A 185 -18.49 -1.62 11.69
N ASN A 186 -17.34 -1.15 11.21
CA ASN A 186 -16.89 -1.16 9.81
C ASN A 186 -16.05 -2.40 9.45
N SER A 187 -15.82 -3.35 10.35
CA SER A 187 -15.28 -4.68 9.99
C SER A 187 -16.23 -5.44 9.03
N ASN A 188 -17.51 -5.04 9.00
CA ASN A 188 -18.50 -5.43 8.00
C ASN A 188 -18.32 -4.75 6.63
N ILE A 189 -17.43 -3.75 6.47
CA ILE A 189 -17.18 -3.05 5.18
C ILE A 189 -16.55 -4.00 4.16
N ILE A 190 -15.72 -4.95 4.60
CA ILE A 190 -15.15 -5.97 3.73
C ILE A 190 -15.90 -7.28 3.94
N ASN A 191 -17.21 -7.23 3.75
CA ASN A 191 -18.01 -8.44 3.66
C ASN A 191 -17.53 -9.23 2.44
N ARG A 192 -17.08 -10.48 2.64
CA ARG A 192 -16.63 -11.35 1.54
C ARG A 192 -17.68 -11.44 0.41
N LYS A 193 -18.97 -11.49 0.77
CA LYS A 193 -20.07 -11.46 -0.21
C LYS A 193 -20.06 -10.21 -1.08
N TYR A 194 -19.75 -9.05 -0.50
CA TYR A 194 -19.62 -7.81 -1.26
C TYR A 194 -18.41 -7.86 -2.20
N LEU A 195 -17.28 -8.40 -1.76
CA LEU A 195 -16.11 -8.60 -2.63
C LEU A 195 -16.40 -9.56 -3.78
N ASP A 196 -17.13 -10.65 -3.54
CA ASP A 196 -17.53 -11.59 -4.60
C ASP A 196 -18.43 -10.93 -5.64
N LEU A 197 -19.42 -10.15 -5.18
CA LEU A 197 -20.28 -9.36 -6.06
C LEU A 197 -19.48 -8.31 -6.83
N LEU A 198 -18.50 -7.69 -6.18
CA LEU A 198 -17.65 -6.70 -6.82
C LEU A 198 -16.74 -7.32 -7.88
N ALA A 199 -16.17 -8.49 -7.62
CA ALA A 199 -15.33 -9.22 -8.57
C ALA A 199 -16.13 -9.59 -9.83
N LYS A 200 -17.37 -10.10 -9.64
CA LYS A 200 -18.32 -10.36 -10.73
C LYS A 200 -18.65 -9.09 -11.51
N TYR A 201 -18.93 -8.00 -10.79
CA TYR A 201 -19.30 -6.72 -11.38
C TYR A 201 -18.18 -6.11 -12.23
N LEU A 202 -16.94 -6.15 -11.74
CA LEU A 202 -15.74 -5.68 -12.44
C LEU A 202 -15.24 -6.68 -13.48
N SER A 203 -15.65 -7.95 -13.38
CA SER A 203 -15.19 -9.07 -14.20
C SER A 203 -13.67 -9.26 -14.16
N VAL A 204 -13.11 -9.14 -12.95
CA VAL A 204 -11.68 -9.33 -12.66
C VAL A 204 -11.51 -9.95 -11.26
N PRO A 205 -10.48 -10.77 -11.05
CA PRO A 205 -10.15 -11.30 -9.73
C PRO A 205 -9.75 -10.19 -8.76
N ILE A 206 -10.17 -10.34 -7.50
CA ILE A 206 -9.87 -9.42 -6.41
C ILE A 206 -9.15 -10.15 -5.30
N GLY A 207 -7.97 -9.66 -4.91
CA GLY A 207 -7.26 -10.07 -3.71
C GLY A 207 -7.44 -9.06 -2.59
N LEU A 208 -7.54 -9.55 -1.36
CA LEU A 208 -7.61 -8.75 -0.15
C LEU A 208 -6.40 -9.02 0.73
N SER A 209 -5.70 -7.97 1.14
CA SER A 209 -4.58 -8.05 2.07
C SER A 209 -4.72 -7.05 3.19
N ARG A 210 -4.41 -7.50 4.40
CA ARG A 210 -4.35 -6.65 5.58
C ARG A 210 -3.01 -5.93 5.66
N ILE A 211 -3.05 -4.73 6.21
CA ILE A 211 -1.88 -3.96 6.62
C ILE A 211 -1.81 -4.07 8.14
N TYR A 212 -0.73 -4.64 8.65
CA TYR A 212 -0.54 -4.93 10.07
C TYR A 212 0.14 -3.79 10.82
N LEU A 213 1.03 -3.04 10.17
CA LEU A 213 1.84 -2.01 10.81
C LEU A 213 1.82 -0.70 10.01
N ASP A 214 1.66 0.42 10.72
CA ASP A 214 1.73 1.76 10.13
C ASP A 214 2.79 2.57 10.85
N LEU A 215 4.02 2.49 10.33
CA LEU A 215 5.20 3.13 10.95
C LEU A 215 5.08 4.66 11.08
N ARG A 216 4.04 5.32 10.53
CA ARG A 216 3.84 6.77 10.73
C ARG A 216 3.32 7.11 12.13
N ASN A 217 2.65 6.19 12.81
CA ASN A 217 2.01 6.48 14.11
C ASN A 217 2.79 5.91 15.32
N ASP A 218 3.60 4.87 15.14
CA ASP A 218 4.28 4.24 16.28
C ASP A 218 5.47 5.07 16.82
N VAL A 219 6.09 5.92 15.98
CA VAL A 219 7.14 6.85 16.43
C VAL A 219 6.56 7.95 17.35
N ILE A 220 5.34 8.42 17.08
CA ILE A 220 4.69 9.46 17.89
C ILE A 220 4.17 8.87 19.21
N THR A 221 3.86 7.57 19.26
CA THR A 221 3.28 6.96 20.45
C THR A 221 4.36 6.63 21.50
N GLN A 222 5.58 6.29 21.08
CA GLN A 222 6.67 5.99 22.01
C GLN A 222 7.24 7.24 22.70
N GLU A 223 7.29 8.40 22.02
CA GLU A 223 7.72 9.65 22.66
C GLU A 223 6.70 10.19 23.68
N ASN A 224 5.41 9.90 23.50
CA ASN A 224 4.36 10.37 24.42
C ASN A 224 4.14 9.46 25.65
N GLU A 225 4.57 8.19 25.59
CA GLU A 225 4.47 7.28 26.74
C GLU A 225 5.64 7.46 27.72
N GLU A 226 6.86 7.75 27.24
CA GLU A 226 8.04 7.94 28.10
C GLU A 226 8.00 9.24 28.95
N ASP A 227 7.29 10.27 28.49
CA ASP A 227 7.10 11.52 29.25
C ASP A 227 5.98 11.44 30.30
N SER A 228 5.17 10.38 30.28
CA SER A 228 4.02 10.22 31.19
C SER A 228 4.32 9.43 32.48
N VAL A 229 5.52 8.84 32.60
CA VAL A 229 5.91 8.02 33.77
C VAL A 229 7.15 8.59 34.46
N ARG A 230 7.01 9.76 35.08
CA ARG A 230 7.85 10.13 36.23
C ARG A 230 6.95 10.43 37.43
N PRO A 231 6.89 9.54 38.46
CA PRO A 231 6.27 9.93 39.71
C PRO A 231 7.11 11.05 40.33
N ARG A 232 6.47 12.21 40.57
CA ARG A 232 7.04 13.26 41.41
C ARG A 232 7.29 12.65 42.79
N GLN A 233 8.54 12.32 43.10
CA GLN A 233 8.97 12.13 44.48
C GLN A 233 8.88 13.49 45.17
N SER A 234 7.86 13.65 46.02
CA SER A 234 7.80 14.72 47.01
C SER A 234 8.86 14.43 48.06
N ASN A 235 9.97 15.17 48.03
CA ASN A 235 10.89 15.27 49.16
C ASN A 235 10.45 16.41 50.07
N ASN A 236 10.23 16.05 51.34
CA ASN A 236 10.18 16.83 52.59
C ASN A 236 9.21 18.02 52.69
#